data_AF-A0A9P6H0A4-F1
#
_entry.id   AF-A0A9P6H0A4-F1
#
_cell.length_a   1.000
_cell.length_b   1.000
_cell.length_c   1.000
_cell.angle_alpha   90.00
_cell.angle_beta   90.00
_cell.angle_gamma   90.00
#
_symmetry.space_group_name_H-M   'P 1'
#
loop_
_entity.id
_entity.type
_entity.pdbx_description
1 polymer ?
#
loop_
_entity_poly.entity_id
_entity_poly.type
_entity_poly.pdbx_seq_one_letter_code
_entity_poly.pdbx_strand_id
1 'polypeptide(L)'
;MFKTITCLVAVLNLTVIKTDFEITALASNWPNARINGCLFHFGLAIDRKIKNLNLSNIYATSFAFKKFTRALTSLTYVKFDSLEEDYTFKGTEWLSRRD
;
A
#
# COMPACT_ATOMS: atom_id res chain seq x y z
N MET A 1 8.51 9.96 -1.82
CA MET A 1 8.92 8.71 -2.46
C MET A 1 9.49 8.93 -3.86
N PHE A 2 8.64 9.19 -4.87
CA PHE A 2 9.04 9.11 -6.29
C PHE A 2 10.27 9.95 -6.70
N LYS A 3 10.37 11.22 -6.29
CA LYS A 3 11.57 12.05 -6.56
C LYS A 3 12.89 11.42 -6.11
N THR A 4 12.89 10.68 -5.00
CA THR A 4 14.08 10.01 -4.47
C THR A 4 14.44 8.79 -5.33
N ILE A 5 13.44 8.04 -5.80
CA ILE A 5 13.62 6.89 -6.70
C ILE A 5 14.27 7.34 -8.00
N THR A 6 13.79 8.42 -8.63
CA THR A 6 14.32 8.94 -9.91
C THR A 6 15.82 9.25 -9.84
N CYS A 7 16.31 9.85 -8.74
CA CYS A 7 17.74 10.11 -8.56
C CYS A 7 18.57 8.83 -8.36
N LEU A 8 18.00 7.78 -7.76
CA LEU A 8 18.70 6.51 -7.52
C LEU A 8 18.81 5.66 -8.79
N VAL A 9 17.80 5.68 -9.67
CA VAL A 9 17.80 4.96 -10.96
C VAL A 9 18.98 5.37 -11.84
N ALA A 10 19.32 6.65 -11.86
CA ALA A 10 20.43 7.18 -12.68
C ALA A 10 21.83 6.70 -12.23
N VAL A 11 21.97 6.09 -11.05
CA VAL A 11 23.27 5.81 -10.41
C VAL A 11 23.41 4.35 -9.98
N LEU A 12 22.32 3.63 -9.69
CA LEU A 12 22.35 2.29 -9.11
C LEU A 12 21.84 1.21 -10.06
N ASN A 13 22.69 0.24 -10.39
CA ASN A 13 22.28 -1.03 -11.01
C ASN A 13 21.93 -2.07 -9.93
N LEU A 14 20.69 -2.01 -9.42
CA LEU A 14 20.22 -2.89 -8.34
C LEU A 14 19.88 -4.29 -8.86
N THR A 15 20.46 -5.32 -8.25
CA THR A 15 20.18 -6.73 -8.57
C THR A 15 19.09 -7.35 -7.69
N VAL A 16 18.92 -6.87 -6.47
CA VAL A 16 17.88 -7.32 -5.52
C VAL A 16 17.29 -6.11 -4.80
N ILE A 17 15.97 -6.01 -4.76
CA ILE A 17 15.25 -4.97 -4.02
C ILE A 17 14.27 -5.65 -3.06
N LYS A 18 14.31 -5.26 -1.78
CA LYS A 18 13.31 -5.65 -0.78
C LYS A 18 12.44 -4.44 -0.47
N THR A 19 11.13 -4.59 -0.61
CA THR A 19 10.14 -3.53 -0.35
C THR A 19 8.96 -4.14 0.41
N ASP A 20 8.16 -3.31 1.07
CA ASP A 20 6.95 -3.78 1.73
C ASP A 20 5.79 -3.92 0.72
N PHE A 21 5.62 -2.94 -0.19
CA PHE A 21 4.52 -2.94 -1.16
C PHE A 21 4.78 -2.33 -2.54
N GLU A 22 5.89 -1.61 -2.76
CA GLU A 22 6.07 -0.78 -3.98
C GLU A 22 6.56 -1.55 -5.21
N ILE A 23 6.23 -2.85 -5.31
CA ILE A 23 6.79 -3.78 -6.32
C ILE A 23 6.63 -3.23 -7.73
N THR A 24 5.41 -2.84 -8.11
CA THR A 24 5.07 -2.35 -9.46
C THR A 24 5.84 -1.08 -9.83
N ALA A 25 5.96 -0.13 -8.88
CA ALA A 25 6.67 1.12 -9.10
C ALA A 25 8.20 0.93 -9.16
N LEU A 26 8.73 -0.06 -8.46
CA LEU A 26 10.16 -0.39 -8.49
C LEU A 26 10.50 -1.24 -9.73
N ALA A 27 9.59 -2.09 -10.21
CA ALA A 27 9.78 -2.95 -11.38
C ALA A 27 9.92 -2.17 -12.69
N SER A 28 9.18 -1.06 -12.85
CA SER A 28 9.32 -0.19 -14.03
C SER A 28 10.65 0.57 -14.06
N ASN A 29 11.29 0.77 -12.90
CA ASN A 29 12.54 1.50 -12.74
C ASN A 29 13.78 0.58 -12.78
N TRP A 30 13.67 -0.65 -12.31
CA TRP A 30 14.73 -1.67 -12.38
C TRP A 30 14.17 -3.03 -12.87
N PRO A 31 13.91 -3.18 -14.18
CA PRO A 31 13.25 -4.37 -14.73
C PRO A 31 14.07 -5.66 -14.58
N ASN A 32 15.38 -5.55 -14.41
CA ASN A 32 16.31 -6.67 -14.21
C ASN A 32 16.52 -7.01 -12.72
N ALA A 33 15.97 -6.23 -11.78
CA ALA A 33 16.14 -6.49 -10.36
C ALA A 33 15.17 -7.59 -9.89
N ARG A 34 15.66 -8.49 -9.02
CA ARG A 34 14.77 -9.38 -8.27
C ARG A 34 14.10 -8.60 -7.14
N ILE A 35 12.84 -8.22 -7.35
CA ILE A 35 12.05 -7.45 -6.38
C ILE A 35 11.23 -8.41 -5.52
N ASN A 36 11.55 -8.48 -4.22
CA ASN A 36 10.79 -9.24 -3.24
C ASN A 36 9.97 -8.25 -2.40
N GLY A 37 8.67 -8.16 -2.68
CA GLY A 37 7.71 -7.48 -1.81
C GLY A 37 7.30 -8.33 -0.60
N CYS A 38 7.02 -7.71 0.54
CA CYS A 38 6.58 -8.41 1.74
C CYS A 38 5.26 -7.84 2.30
N LEU A 39 4.14 -8.37 1.81
CA LEU A 39 2.80 -7.99 2.28
C LEU A 39 2.64 -8.13 3.81
N PHE A 40 3.35 -9.08 4.42
CA PHE A 40 3.38 -9.26 5.88
C PHE A 40 3.89 -8.01 6.62
N HIS A 41 4.98 -7.38 6.15
CA HIS A 41 5.49 -6.15 6.77
C HIS A 41 4.53 -4.98 6.58
N PHE A 42 3.89 -4.85 5.40
CA PHE A 42 2.88 -3.82 5.16
C PHE A 42 1.64 -4.01 6.06
N GLY A 43 1.14 -5.25 6.17
CA GLY A 43 0.05 -5.58 7.11
C GLY A 43 0.41 -5.30 8.56
N LEU A 44 1.65 -5.59 8.97
CA LEU A 44 2.18 -5.27 10.30
C LEU A 44 2.30 -3.74 10.52
N ALA A 45 2.65 -2.96 9.49
CA ALA A 45 2.67 -1.50 9.57
C ALA A 45 1.26 -0.92 9.76
N ILE A 46 0.25 -1.47 9.07
CA ILE A 46 -1.16 -1.11 9.25
C ILE A 46 -1.64 -1.47 10.67
N ASP A 47 -1.38 -2.68 11.16
CA ASP A 47 -1.73 -3.11 12.53
C ASP A 47 -1.09 -2.21 13.60
N ARG A 48 0.20 -1.90 13.45
CA ARG A 48 0.90 -0.91 14.31
C ARG A 48 0.23 0.47 14.25
N LYS A 49 -0.20 0.93 13.08
CA LYS A 49 -0.87 2.24 12.95
C LYS A 49 -2.26 2.23 13.60
N ILE A 50 -3.03 1.14 13.47
CA ILE A 50 -4.32 0.94 14.16
C ILE A 50 -4.13 1.01 15.68
N LYS A 51 -3.12 0.30 16.21
CA LYS A 51 -2.77 0.31 17.64
C LYS A 51 -2.34 1.69 18.13
N ASN A 52 -1.43 2.35 17.41
CA ASN A 52 -0.92 3.68 17.76
C ASN A 52 -1.99 4.78 17.72
N LEU A 53 -3.08 4.58 16.96
CA LEU A 53 -4.24 5.49 16.92
C LEU A 53 -5.36 5.08 17.89
N ASN A 54 -5.14 4.06 18.74
CA ASN A 54 -6.13 3.47 19.65
C ASN A 54 -7.40 2.92 18.94
N LEU A 55 -7.30 2.61 17.64
CA LEU A 55 -8.41 2.12 16.81
C LEU A 55 -8.64 0.60 16.93
N SER A 56 -7.90 -0.09 17.81
CA SER A 56 -7.97 -1.56 17.96
C SER A 56 -9.37 -2.07 18.32
N ASN A 57 -10.15 -1.33 19.13
CA ASN A 57 -11.54 -1.70 19.43
C ASN A 57 -12.42 -1.59 18.17
N ILE A 58 -12.33 -0.49 17.42
CA ILE A 58 -13.06 -0.28 16.16
C ILE A 58 -12.68 -1.33 15.13
N TYR A 59 -11.40 -1.70 15.03
CA TYR A 59 -10.94 -2.79 14.18
C TYR A 59 -11.50 -4.15 14.60
N ALA A 60 -11.66 -4.43 15.89
CA ALA A 60 -12.27 -5.66 16.36
C ALA A 60 -13.78 -5.72 16.01
N THR A 61 -14.51 -4.64 16.27
CA THR A 61 -15.98 -4.58 16.28
C THR A 61 -16.63 -4.16 14.96
N SER A 62 -15.99 -3.29 14.16
CA SER A 62 -16.56 -2.78 12.90
C SER A 62 -16.11 -3.63 11.71
N PHE A 63 -17.07 -4.35 11.10
CA PHE A 63 -16.84 -5.08 9.86
C PHE A 63 -16.40 -4.15 8.71
N ALA A 64 -17.04 -2.98 8.56
CA ALA A 64 -16.69 -2.01 7.54
C ALA A 64 -15.25 -1.50 7.68
N PHE A 65 -14.82 -1.16 8.90
CA PHE A 65 -13.44 -0.71 9.16
C PHE A 65 -12.42 -1.83 8.94
N LYS A 66 -12.73 -3.07 9.35
CA LYS A 66 -11.91 -4.27 9.10
C LYS A 66 -11.80 -4.60 7.61
N LYS A 67 -12.88 -4.41 6.84
CA LYS A 67 -12.92 -4.57 5.37
C LYS A 67 -12.07 -3.49 4.69
N PHE A 68 -12.22 -2.22 5.09
CA PHE A 68 -11.43 -1.09 4.58
C PHE A 68 -9.92 -1.26 4.84
N THR A 69 -9.53 -1.54 6.08
CA THR A 69 -8.11 -1.74 6.45
C THR A 69 -7.47 -2.95 5.75
N ARG A 70 -8.23 -4.02 5.47
CA ARG A 70 -7.78 -5.11 4.59
C ARG A 70 -7.72 -4.69 3.12
N ALA A 71 -8.65 -3.88 2.62
CA ALA A 71 -8.59 -3.36 1.26
C ALA A 71 -7.33 -2.50 1.00
N LEU A 72 -6.83 -1.78 2.01
CA LEU A 72 -5.53 -1.09 1.93
C LEU A 72 -4.38 -2.07 1.59
N THR A 73 -4.36 -3.27 2.18
CA THR A 73 -3.38 -4.32 1.81
C THR A 73 -3.59 -4.87 0.40
N SER A 74 -4.79 -4.76 -0.17
CA SER A 74 -5.05 -5.17 -1.55
C SER A 74 -4.57 -4.16 -2.59
N LEU A 75 -4.41 -2.88 -2.22
CA LEU A 75 -3.93 -1.82 -3.15
C LEU A 75 -2.55 -2.14 -3.74
N THR A 76 -1.74 -2.94 -3.06
CA THR A 76 -0.41 -3.37 -3.51
C THR A 76 -0.45 -4.24 -4.78
N TYR A 77 -1.63 -4.75 -5.16
CA TYR A 77 -1.86 -5.59 -6.34
C TYR A 77 -2.62 -4.86 -7.45
N VAL A 78 -3.05 -3.61 -7.23
CA VAL A 78 -3.72 -2.81 -8.26
C VAL A 78 -2.68 -2.36 -9.28
N LYS A 79 -2.96 -2.55 -10.57
CA LYS A 79 -2.07 -2.09 -11.64
C LYS A 79 -2.08 -0.57 -11.68
N PHE A 80 -0.91 0.04 -11.85
CA PHE A 80 -0.80 1.49 -11.93
C PHE A 80 -1.69 2.07 -13.05
N ASP A 81 -1.67 1.44 -14.23
CA ASP A 81 -2.48 1.81 -15.41
C ASP A 81 -4.00 1.63 -15.23
N SER A 82 -4.44 1.08 -14.08
CA SER A 82 -5.86 0.94 -13.71
C SER A 82 -6.31 1.91 -12.62
N LEU A 83 -5.42 2.84 -12.22
CA LEU A 83 -5.74 3.94 -11.32
C LEU A 83 -6.10 5.17 -12.16
N GLU A 84 -7.29 5.73 -11.93
CA GLU A 84 -7.57 7.12 -12.32
C GLU A 84 -6.64 8.06 -11.52
N GLU A 85 -6.11 9.10 -12.16
CA GLU A 85 -4.95 9.87 -11.63
C GLU A 85 -5.22 10.63 -10.31
N ASP A 86 -6.47 10.98 -9.99
CA ASP A 86 -6.83 11.59 -8.70
C ASP A 86 -7.99 10.84 -8.02
N TYR A 87 -7.66 9.97 -7.06
CA TYR A 87 -8.64 9.50 -6.08
C TYR A 87 -8.95 10.62 -5.07
N THR A 88 -9.85 11.51 -5.45
CA THR A 88 -10.40 12.52 -4.53
C THR A 88 -11.31 11.81 -3.51
N PHE A 89 -10.88 11.67 -2.26
CA PHE A 89 -11.70 11.07 -1.20
C PHE A 89 -12.92 11.95 -0.86
N LYS A 90 -14.09 11.61 -1.40
CA LYS A 90 -15.37 12.35 -1.19
C LYS A 90 -16.10 12.04 0.12
N GLY A 91 -15.39 11.60 1.16
CA GLY A 91 -15.94 11.46 2.50
C GLY A 91 -16.61 10.11 2.82
N THR A 92 -17.47 10.12 3.85
CA THR A 92 -17.88 8.95 4.65
C THR A 92 -18.93 8.03 4.03
N GLU A 93 -19.15 8.08 2.70
CA GLU A 93 -20.20 7.29 2.03
C GLU A 93 -20.06 5.77 2.22
N TRP A 94 -18.83 5.28 2.48
CA TRP A 94 -18.55 3.87 2.76
C TRP A 94 -18.94 3.42 4.19
N LEU A 95 -19.31 4.33 5.09
CA LEU A 95 -19.79 4.00 6.43
C LEU A 95 -21.31 3.78 6.50
N SER A 96 -22.07 4.14 5.45
CA SER A 96 -23.54 3.97 5.42
C SER A 96 -24.00 2.64 4.83
N ARG A 97 -23.19 1.98 4.00
CA ARG A 97 -23.49 0.63 3.46
C ARG A 97 -23.28 -0.46 4.51
N ARG A 98 -24.33 -0.70 5.29
CA ARG A 98 -24.54 -1.94 6.02
C ARG A 98 -25.21 -2.96 5.09
N ASP A 99 -24.40 -3.89 4.60
CA ASP A 99 -24.82 -5.17 4.04
C ASP A 99 -24.31 -6.28 5.00
#